data_AF-A0A2M9H4R3-F1
#
_entry.id   AF-A0A2M9H4R3-F1
#
_cell.length_a   1.000
_cell.length_b   1.000
_cell.length_c   1.000
_cell.angle_alpha   90.00
_cell.angle_beta   90.00
_cell.angle_gamma   90.00
#
_symmetry.space_group_name_H-M   'P 1'
#
loop_
_entity.id
_entity.type
_entity.pdbx_description
1 polymer ?
#
loop_
_entity_poly.entity_id
_entity_poly.type
_entity_poly.pdbx_seq_one_letter_code
_entity_poly.pdbx_strand_id
1 'polypeptide(L)'
;MSAFKRSIARFANACVKLLPRPSTPPISPPPRDASQGASAHRPAHAAISSPWRIYRIYARPGHLLIRNEHGEIHDLGVMKGSEPNLSYRLYARNLKGQGFATRTQLLDDIAHRIEAGEVGRELLSLPACSMPLGADLDRGSHTDVSMKLTR
;
A
#
# COMPACT_ATOMS: atom_id res chain seq x y z
N MET A 1 37.54 -16.40 -3.79
CA MET A 1 37.34 -14.94 -3.74
C MET A 1 36.85 -14.47 -5.10
N SER A 2 35.69 -13.79 -5.11
CA SER A 2 35.19 -12.81 -6.09
C SER A 2 35.51 -12.96 -7.59
N ALA A 3 34.49 -13.26 -8.41
CA ALA A 3 34.10 -12.38 -9.54
C ALA A 3 32.88 -12.96 -10.29
N PHE A 4 31.67 -12.53 -9.94
CA PHE A 4 30.53 -12.57 -10.87
C PHE A 4 29.85 -11.21 -10.88
N LYS A 5 30.29 -10.35 -11.80
CA LYS A 5 29.57 -9.14 -12.19
C LYS A 5 29.39 -9.16 -13.71
N ARG A 6 28.20 -8.71 -14.13
CA ARG A 6 27.73 -8.38 -15.49
C ARG A 6 27.10 -9.54 -16.25
N SER A 7 25.76 -9.55 -16.29
CA SER A 7 25.01 -9.49 -17.56
C SER A 7 23.50 -9.59 -17.30
N ILE A 8 22.81 -8.47 -17.06
CA ILE A 8 21.35 -8.40 -17.22
C ILE A 8 20.99 -7.05 -17.84
N ALA A 9 21.28 -6.91 -19.13
CA ALA A 9 20.71 -5.86 -19.95
C ALA A 9 20.59 -6.42 -21.37
N ARG A 10 19.47 -7.09 -21.70
CA ARG A 10 18.97 -7.39 -23.07
C ARG A 10 17.78 -8.37 -23.13
N PHE A 11 16.82 -8.31 -22.20
CA PHE A 11 15.60 -9.14 -22.28
C PHE A 11 14.28 -8.36 -22.37
N ALA A 12 14.33 -7.07 -22.70
CA ALA A 12 13.13 -6.23 -22.78
C ALA A 12 12.48 -6.13 -24.18
N ASN A 13 13.05 -6.72 -25.23
CA ASN A 13 12.61 -6.43 -26.62
C ASN A 13 11.96 -7.61 -27.39
N ALA A 14 11.60 -8.70 -26.71
CA ALA A 14 11.00 -9.87 -27.35
C ALA A 14 9.48 -10.03 -27.12
N CYS A 15 8.83 -9.16 -26.33
CA CYS A 15 7.41 -9.27 -26.00
C CYS A 15 6.48 -8.31 -26.76
N VAL A 16 6.99 -7.60 -27.79
CA VAL A 16 6.16 -6.67 -28.60
C VAL A 16 5.58 -7.35 -29.86
N LYS A 17 6.08 -8.53 -30.25
CA LYS A 17 5.69 -9.20 -31.52
C LYS A 17 4.56 -10.25 -31.41
N LEU A 18 3.91 -10.38 -30.25
CA LEU A 18 2.86 -11.37 -30.01
C LEU A 18 1.51 -10.75 -29.58
N LEU A 19 1.22 -9.55 -30.07
CA LEU A 19 -0.14 -9.00 -29.94
C LEU A 19 -1.03 -9.50 -31.10
N PRO A 20 -2.19 -10.12 -30.81
CA PRO A 20 -3.15 -10.51 -31.84
C PRO A 20 -3.68 -9.28 -32.60
N ARG A 21 -3.87 -9.43 -33.91
CA ARG A 21 -4.52 -8.42 -34.77
C ARG A 21 -5.90 -8.05 -34.22
N PRO A 22 -6.28 -6.75 -34.18
CA PRO A 22 -7.63 -6.35 -33.82
C PRO A 22 -8.62 -6.85 -34.86
N SER A 23 -9.56 -7.69 -34.42
CA SER A 23 -10.72 -8.10 -35.20
C SER A 23 -11.66 -6.91 -35.38
N THR A 24 -12.13 -6.74 -36.60
CA THR A 24 -13.10 -5.75 -37.09
C THR A 24 -14.31 -5.58 -36.15
N PRO A 25 -14.77 -4.35 -35.86
CA PRO A 25 -15.97 -4.15 -35.05
C PRO A 25 -17.23 -4.50 -35.84
N PRO A 26 -18.21 -5.22 -35.25
CA PRO A 26 -19.49 -5.45 -35.91
C PRO A 26 -20.38 -4.19 -35.85
N ILE A 27 -21.17 -4.05 -36.91
CA ILE A 27 -22.10 -2.97 -37.24
C ILE A 27 -23.20 -2.83 -36.17
N SER A 28 -23.49 -1.57 -35.79
CA SER A 28 -24.50 -1.17 -34.81
C SER A 28 -25.95 -1.45 -35.25
N PRO A 29 -26.87 -1.76 -34.33
CA PRO A 29 -28.29 -1.45 -34.46
C PRO A 29 -28.77 -0.35 -33.47
N PRO A 30 -29.95 0.28 -33.72
CA PRO A 30 -30.30 1.65 -33.29
C PRO A 30 -30.87 1.74 -31.85
N PRO A 31 -31.05 2.96 -31.28
CA PRO A 31 -31.35 3.15 -29.87
C PRO A 31 -32.84 2.94 -29.58
N ARG A 32 -33.15 2.30 -28.46
CA ARG A 32 -34.47 2.33 -27.83
C ARG A 32 -34.32 2.68 -26.36
N ASP A 33 -34.85 3.85 -26.02
CA ASP A 33 -35.15 4.28 -24.67
C ASP A 33 -36.11 3.30 -23.98
N ALA A 34 -35.78 2.89 -22.75
CA ALA A 34 -36.69 2.78 -21.61
C ALA A 34 -35.99 2.06 -20.45
N SER A 35 -35.57 2.84 -19.45
CA SER A 35 -35.72 2.56 -18.02
C SER A 35 -36.07 1.13 -17.60
N GLN A 36 -35.11 0.42 -17.00
CA GLN A 36 -35.35 -0.49 -15.87
C GLN A 36 -34.05 -0.87 -15.17
N GLY A 37 -34.15 -0.98 -13.85
CA GLY A 37 -33.01 -1.10 -12.96
C GLY A 37 -32.19 -2.36 -13.18
N ALA A 38 -30.90 -2.15 -13.35
CA ALA A 38 -29.86 -3.06 -12.93
C ALA A 38 -28.60 -2.18 -12.90
N SER A 39 -28.21 -1.71 -11.70
CA SER A 39 -26.84 -1.27 -11.48
C SER A 39 -25.97 -2.50 -11.70
N ALA A 40 -25.63 -2.73 -12.97
CA ALA A 40 -24.72 -3.75 -13.39
C ALA A 40 -23.45 -3.53 -12.58
N HIS A 41 -23.19 -4.45 -11.66
CA HIS A 41 -21.90 -4.64 -11.03
C HIS A 41 -20.89 -4.69 -12.17
N ARG A 42 -20.27 -3.54 -12.45
CA ARG A 42 -19.12 -3.47 -13.34
C ARG A 42 -18.09 -4.36 -12.66
N PRO A 43 -17.66 -5.48 -13.26
CA PRO A 43 -16.55 -6.22 -12.72
C PRO A 43 -15.37 -5.26 -12.77
N ALA A 44 -14.96 -4.75 -11.61
CA ALA A 44 -13.77 -3.92 -11.52
C ALA A 44 -12.61 -4.79 -12.02
N HIS A 45 -12.12 -4.46 -13.20
CA HIS A 45 -10.98 -5.04 -13.90
C HIS A 45 -10.07 -5.90 -13.01
N ALA A 46 -10.39 -7.18 -12.86
CA ALA A 46 -9.58 -8.17 -12.16
C ALA A 46 -8.41 -8.68 -13.04
N ALA A 47 -8.03 -7.92 -14.07
CA ALA A 47 -7.03 -8.36 -15.03
C ALA A 47 -5.63 -8.45 -14.40
N ILE A 48 -5.36 -7.74 -13.31
CA ILE A 48 -4.17 -7.93 -12.46
C ILE A 48 -4.55 -7.58 -11.00
N SER A 49 -5.21 -8.48 -10.27
CA SER A 49 -5.26 -8.35 -8.81
C SER A 49 -3.89 -8.77 -8.26
N SER A 50 -2.96 -7.82 -8.17
CA SER A 50 -1.67 -8.08 -7.51
C SER A 50 -1.93 -8.49 -6.06
N PRO A 51 -1.27 -9.54 -5.54
CA PRO A 51 -1.34 -9.84 -4.10
C PRO A 51 -0.56 -8.81 -3.28
N TRP A 52 0.25 -7.96 -3.92
CA TRP A 52 1.03 -6.93 -3.25
C TRP A 52 0.21 -5.67 -3.04
N ARG A 53 0.28 -5.14 -1.83
CA ARG A 53 -0.26 -3.86 -1.40
C ARG A 53 0.88 -2.95 -1.00
N ILE A 54 0.75 -1.68 -1.35
CA ILE A 54 1.72 -0.64 -0.99
C ILE A 54 1.06 0.29 0.02
N TYR A 55 1.78 0.56 1.10
CA TYR A 55 1.34 1.49 2.13
C TYR A 55 2.43 2.52 2.41
N ARG A 56 2.00 3.70 2.87
CA ARG A 56 2.90 4.71 3.43
C ARG A 56 2.58 4.88 4.90
N ILE A 57 3.58 4.75 5.76
CA ILE A 57 3.45 4.91 7.20
C ILE A 57 3.99 6.29 7.57
N TYR A 58 3.27 7.02 8.41
CA TYR A 58 3.68 8.35 8.88
C TYR A 58 3.86 8.35 10.39
N ALA A 59 4.92 8.99 10.86
CA ALA A 59 5.13 9.29 12.27
C ALA A 59 4.76 10.75 12.56
N ARG A 60 3.66 10.95 13.29
CA ARG A 60 3.25 12.26 13.81
C ARG A 60 3.37 12.25 15.34
N PRO A 61 3.59 13.40 15.99
CA PRO A 61 3.60 13.46 17.45
C PRO A 61 2.32 12.82 18.00
N GLY A 62 2.45 11.77 18.82
CA GLY A 62 1.34 11.02 19.40
C GLY A 62 0.71 9.92 18.53
N HIS A 63 0.93 9.93 17.20
CA HIS A 63 0.15 9.12 16.26
C HIS A 63 1.02 8.43 15.20
N LEU A 64 0.67 7.20 14.88
CA LEU A 64 1.16 6.46 13.73
C LEU A 64 0.01 6.28 12.77
N LEU A 65 0.20 6.73 11.54
CA LEU A 65 -0.83 6.69 10.51
C LEU A 65 -0.35 5.82 9.36
N ILE A 66 -1.28 5.20 8.65
CA ILE A 66 -0.98 4.43 7.44
C ILE A 66 -1.92 4.85 6.31
N ARG A 67 -1.35 5.17 5.14
CA ARG A 67 -2.10 5.43 3.92
C ARG A 67 -2.04 4.19 3.03
N ASN A 68 -3.19 3.73 2.57
CA ASN A 68 -3.28 2.62 1.63
C ASN A 68 -3.11 3.08 0.18
N GLU A 69 -3.13 2.13 -0.75
CA GLU A 69 -2.99 2.38 -2.20
C GLU A 69 -4.14 3.21 -2.80
N HIS A 70 -5.29 3.28 -2.13
CA HIS A 70 -6.43 4.11 -2.51
C HIS A 70 -6.34 5.55 -1.96
N GLY A 71 -5.29 5.85 -1.18
CA GLY A 71 -5.12 7.15 -0.55
C GLY A 71 -5.88 7.32 0.77
N GLU A 72 -6.56 6.27 1.25
CA GLU A 72 -7.29 6.30 2.51
C GLU A 72 -6.31 6.20 3.67
N ILE A 73 -6.57 6.95 4.74
CA ILE A 73 -5.68 7.06 5.90
C ILE A 73 -6.35 6.44 7.11
N HIS A 74 -5.66 5.49 7.71
CA HIS A 74 -6.09 4.74 8.87
C HIS A 74 -5.16 5.00 10.05
N ASP A 75 -5.69 4.82 11.26
CA ASP A 75 -4.89 4.88 12.46
C ASP A 75 -4.20 3.54 12.68
N LEU A 76 -2.87 3.55 12.61
CA LEU A 76 -2.02 2.38 12.78
C LEU A 76 -1.68 2.15 14.26
N GLY A 77 -1.64 3.22 15.06
CA GLY A 77 -1.26 3.15 16.45
C GLY A 77 -0.75 4.47 17.02
N VAL A 78 -0.03 4.37 18.13
CA VAL A 78 0.46 5.53 18.87
C VAL A 78 1.98 5.53 18.97
N MET A 79 2.56 6.72 18.86
CA MET A 79 3.98 6.97 19.14
C MET A 79 4.08 7.81 20.42
N LYS A 80 4.97 7.44 21.33
CA LYS A 80 5.20 8.13 22.60
C LYS A 80 6.68 8.46 22.79
N GLY A 81 6.93 9.44 23.65
CA GLY A 81 8.27 9.94 23.97
C GLY A 81 8.72 11.03 23.01
N SER A 82 10.00 11.37 23.13
CA SER A 82 10.70 12.34 22.30
C SER A 82 12.05 11.76 21.91
N GLU A 83 12.61 12.19 20.79
CA GLU A 83 13.98 11.79 20.42
C GLU A 83 14.97 12.24 21.53
N PRO A 84 15.91 11.38 21.96
CA PRO A 84 16.30 10.09 21.40
C PRO A 84 15.69 8.85 22.10
N ASN A 85 14.52 8.97 22.73
CA ASN A 85 13.83 7.87 23.40
C ASN A 85 12.37 7.79 22.96
N LEU A 86 12.16 7.30 21.74
CA LEU A 86 10.85 7.05 21.17
C LEU A 86 10.40 5.60 21.42
N SER A 87 9.08 5.43 21.51
CA SER A 87 8.42 4.13 21.59
C SER A 87 7.12 4.16 20.77
N TYR A 88 6.63 3.00 20.40
CA TYR A 88 5.34 2.87 19.74
C TYR A 88 4.53 1.70 20.27
N ARG A 89 3.23 1.76 20.00
CA ARG A 89 2.31 0.63 20.09
C ARG A 89 1.39 0.64 18.88
N LEU A 90 1.41 -0.44 18.09
CA LEU A 90 0.48 -0.65 17.00
C LEU A 90 -0.83 -1.22 17.54
N TYR A 91 -1.95 -0.84 16.94
CA TYR A 91 -3.24 -1.46 17.28
C TYR A 91 -3.33 -2.88 16.75
N ALA A 92 -2.71 -3.15 15.61
CA ALA A 92 -2.59 -4.50 15.10
C ALA A 92 -1.71 -5.36 16.02
N ARG A 93 -2.28 -6.47 16.51
CA ARG A 93 -1.64 -7.45 17.40
C ARG A 93 -1.00 -6.88 18.68
N ASN A 94 -1.31 -5.64 19.05
CA ASN A 94 -0.67 -4.94 20.17
C ASN A 94 0.86 -4.96 20.13
N LEU A 95 1.47 -4.94 18.94
CA LEU A 95 2.92 -4.88 18.78
C LEU A 95 3.47 -3.59 19.38
N LYS A 96 4.65 -3.69 20.00
CA LYS A 96 5.31 -2.58 20.68
C LYS A 96 6.80 -2.58 20.38
N GLY A 97 7.37 -1.39 20.31
CA GLY A 97 8.81 -1.16 20.24
C GLY A 97 9.19 0.03 21.12
N GLN A 98 10.43 0.07 21.59
CA GLN A 98 10.93 1.11 22.50
C GLN A 98 12.44 1.34 22.31
N GLY A 99 12.91 2.53 22.71
CA GLY A 99 14.34 2.87 22.70
C GLY A 99 14.86 3.36 21.36
N PHE A 100 13.99 3.90 20.49
CA PHE A 100 14.42 4.42 19.19
C PHE A 100 14.95 5.84 19.31
N ALA A 101 16.13 6.09 18.73
CA ALA A 101 16.78 7.39 18.79
C ALA A 101 16.13 8.41 17.84
N THR A 102 15.57 7.96 16.72
CA THR A 102 14.94 8.84 15.72
C THR A 102 13.61 8.25 15.25
N ARG A 103 12.72 9.12 14.75
CA ARG A 103 11.47 8.69 14.10
C ARG A 103 11.73 7.75 12.92
N THR A 104 12.81 7.95 12.19
CA THR A 104 13.19 7.07 11.07
C THR A 104 13.49 5.66 11.55
N GLN A 105 14.32 5.48 12.58
CA GLN A 105 14.61 4.15 13.13
C GLN A 105 13.35 3.44 13.63
N LEU A 106 12.44 4.19 14.25
CA LEU A 106 11.14 3.69 14.68
C LEU A 106 10.29 3.22 13.50
N LEU A 107 10.23 4.02 12.43
CA LEU A 107 9.48 3.69 11.22
C LEU A 107 10.08 2.48 10.49
N ASP A 108 11.41 2.38 10.44
CA ASP A 108 12.13 1.26 9.84
C ASP A 108 11.83 -0.06 10.56
N ASP A 109 11.77 -0.06 11.90
CA ASP A 109 11.37 -1.25 12.68
C ASP A 109 9.92 -1.66 12.38
N ILE A 110 9.00 -0.69 12.32
CA ILE A 110 7.60 -0.97 11.97
C ILE A 110 7.50 -1.54 10.55
N ALA A 111 8.19 -0.94 9.57
CA ALA A 111 8.21 -1.42 8.20
C ALA A 111 8.75 -2.86 8.14
N HIS A 112 9.87 -3.13 8.82
CA HIS A 112 10.46 -4.46 8.89
C HIS A 112 9.48 -5.51 9.43
N ARG A 113 8.73 -5.19 10.50
CA ARG A 113 7.74 -6.11 11.09
C ARG A 113 6.55 -6.37 10.17
N ILE A 114 6.09 -5.36 9.43
CA ILE A 114 5.04 -5.52 8.43
C ILE A 114 5.53 -6.41 7.28
N GLU A 115 6.75 -6.17 6.78
CA GLU A 115 7.35 -6.98 5.71
C GLU A 115 7.63 -8.42 6.15
N ALA A 116 8.00 -8.62 7.41
CA ALA A 116 8.14 -9.94 8.03
C ALA A 116 6.78 -10.66 8.22
N GLY A 117 5.66 -9.99 7.98
CA GLY A 117 4.32 -10.55 8.10
C GLY A 117 3.82 -10.65 9.54
N GLU A 118 4.43 -9.95 10.50
CA GLU A 118 3.90 -9.85 11.87
C GLU A 118 2.54 -9.14 11.88
N VAL A 119 2.34 -8.22 10.91
CA VAL A 119 1.07 -7.52 10.68
C VAL A 119 0.62 -7.77 9.25
N GLY A 120 -0.53 -8.43 9.07
CA GLY A 120 -1.03 -8.86 7.77
C GLY A 120 -2.43 -8.35 7.51
N ARG A 121 -3.42 -9.21 7.72
CA ARG A 121 -4.85 -8.91 7.51
C ARG A 121 -5.36 -7.82 8.45
N GLU A 122 -4.70 -7.63 9.58
CA GLU A 122 -5.05 -6.64 10.59
C GLU A 122 -4.93 -5.20 10.04
N LEU A 123 -4.08 -4.95 9.05
CA LEU A 123 -4.00 -3.65 8.37
C LEU A 123 -5.29 -3.30 7.61
N LEU A 124 -6.04 -4.31 7.15
CA LEU A 124 -7.28 -4.12 6.40
C LEU A 124 -8.46 -3.72 7.29
N SER A 125 -8.37 -3.99 8.59
CA SER A 125 -9.41 -3.70 9.58
C SER A 125 -9.07 -2.51 10.47
N LEU A 126 -8.10 -1.69 10.08
CA LEU A 126 -7.69 -0.54 10.88
C LEU A 126 -8.80 0.53 10.87
N PRO A 127 -9.04 1.19 12.01
CA PRO A 127 -10.03 2.25 12.08
C PRO A 127 -9.62 3.41 11.16
N ALA A 128 -10.61 4.05 10.56
CA ALA A 128 -10.39 5.29 9.82
C ALA A 128 -9.80 6.35 10.75
N CYS A 129 -8.87 7.15 10.22
CA CYS A 129 -8.25 8.22 10.98
C CYS A 129 -9.31 9.27 11.38
N SER A 130 -9.49 9.49 12.68
CA SER A 130 -10.42 10.49 13.22
C SER A 130 -9.78 11.88 13.40
N MET A 131 -8.47 11.98 13.21
CA MET A 131 -7.72 13.22 13.40
C MET A 131 -7.80 14.11 12.17
N PRO A 132 -7.85 15.45 12.35
CA PRO A 132 -7.74 16.38 11.23
C PRO A 132 -6.34 16.25 10.62
N LEU A 133 -6.29 15.67 9.43
CA LEU A 133 -5.08 15.57 8.64
C LEU A 133 -4.73 16.98 8.16
N GLY A 134 -3.64 17.55 8.68
CA GLY A 134 -3.11 18.78 8.12
C GLY A 134 -2.83 18.61 6.62
N ALA A 135 -2.89 19.69 5.85
CA ALA A 135 -2.71 19.69 4.39
C ALA A 135 -1.34 19.16 3.90
N ASP A 136 -0.49 18.68 4.80
CA ASP A 136 0.92 18.42 4.57
C ASP A 136 1.41 17.16 5.29
N LEU A 137 0.67 16.05 5.12
CA LEU A 137 1.05 14.77 5.71
C LEU A 137 2.34 14.23 5.10
N ASP A 138 2.51 14.39 3.79
CA ASP A 138 3.65 13.87 3.02
C ASP A 138 4.98 14.64 3.26
N ARG A 139 4.96 15.85 3.86
CA ARG A 139 6.21 16.52 4.30
C ARG A 139 6.72 16.04 5.66
N GLY A 140 5.96 15.22 6.37
CA GLY A 140 6.40 14.63 7.64
C GLY A 140 7.32 13.41 7.46
N SER A 141 7.84 12.89 8.57
CA SER A 141 8.57 11.61 8.59
C SER A 141 7.66 10.47 8.15
N HIS A 142 8.05 9.79 7.07
CA HIS A 142 7.31 8.68 6.51
C HIS A 142 8.25 7.59 5.98
N THR A 143 7.70 6.39 5.82
CA THR A 143 8.36 5.28 5.13
C THR A 143 7.33 4.50 4.30
N ASP A 144 7.76 3.94 3.19
CA ASP A 144 6.91 3.14 2.30
C ASP A 144 7.16 1.66 2.56
N VAL A 145 6.09 0.88 2.63
CA VAL A 145 6.15 -0.56 2.89
C VAL A 145 5.33 -1.33 1.86
N SER A 146 5.85 -2.47 1.44
CA SER A 146 5.13 -3.39 0.56
C SER A 146 4.78 -4.66 1.31
N MET A 147 3.53 -5.09 1.21
CA MET A 147 3.05 -6.29 1.89
C MET A 147 2.34 -7.20 0.90
N LYS A 148 2.67 -8.49 0.92
CA LYS A 148 1.94 -9.51 0.16
C LYS A 148 0.76 -10.03 0.98
N LEU A 149 -0.46 -9.82 0.52
CA LEU A 149 -1.64 -10.45 1.09
C LEU A 149 -1.62 -11.96 0.77
N THR A 150 -1.51 -12.77 1.82
CA THR A 150 -1.76 -14.21 1.74
C THR A 150 -3.28 -14.45 1.67
N ARG A 151 -3.73 -15.06 0.57
CA ARG A 151 -5.13 -15.49 0.36
C ARG A 151 -5.57 -16.46 1.45
#